data_AF-A0A936AWZ7-F1
#
_entry.id   AF-A0A936AWZ7-F1
#
_cell.length_a   1.000
_cell.length_b   1.000
_cell.length_c   1.000
_cell.angle_alpha   90.00
_cell.angle_beta   90.00
_cell.angle_gamma   90.00
#
_symmetry.space_group_name_H-M   'P 1'
#
loop_
_entity.id
_entity.type
_entity.pdbx_description
1 polymer ?
#
loop_
_entity_poly.entity_id
_entity_poly.type
_entity_poly.pdbx_seq_one_letter_code
_entity_poly.pdbx_strand_id
1 'polypeptide(L)'
;MVRYLGWLNKYDGFNVKTYKEQHNNPLSIQGQLINNIIGIDEHFLAIGTLKGLNIFDERDETFRYYTIENKIKNVRIVKSEEKS
;
A
#
# COMPACT_ATOMS: atom_id res chain seq x y z
N MET A 1 13.30 -15.79 -9.45
CA MET A 1 12.05 -15.00 -9.37
C MET A 1 11.28 -15.48 -8.16
N VAL A 2 11.41 -14.80 -7.02
CA VAL A 2 10.62 -15.13 -5.80
C VAL A 2 9.34 -14.31 -5.87
N ARG A 3 8.18 -14.98 -5.90
CA ARG A 3 6.85 -14.35 -6.00
C ARG A 3 6.23 -14.32 -4.60
N TYR A 4 6.01 -13.13 -4.05
CA TYR A 4 5.30 -12.98 -2.78
C TYR A 4 3.80 -12.89 -3.04
N LEU A 5 3.06 -13.82 -2.46
CA LEU A 5 1.60 -13.88 -2.51
C LEU A 5 0.99 -12.74 -1.67
N GLY A 6 0.91 -11.54 -2.25
CA GLY A 6 -0.13 -10.53 -2.02
C GLY A 6 -0.44 -10.01 -0.60
N TRP A 7 0.36 -10.28 0.43
CA TRP A 7 0.12 -9.78 1.80
C TRP A 7 1.10 -8.69 2.19
N LEU A 8 0.63 -7.74 3.01
CA LEU A 8 1.48 -6.70 3.61
C LEU A 8 1.84 -7.09 5.04
N ASN A 9 3.11 -7.04 5.41
CA ASN A 9 3.56 -7.24 6.79
C ASN A 9 4.08 -5.92 7.36
N LYS A 10 3.57 -5.52 8.53
CA LYS A 10 4.11 -4.43 9.36
C LYS A 10 4.90 -5.05 10.52
N TYR A 11 6.13 -4.60 10.71
CA TYR A 11 6.98 -5.02 11.82
C TYR A 11 7.30 -3.81 12.69
N ASP A 12 7.00 -3.88 13.98
CA ASP A 12 7.20 -2.78 14.95
C ASP A 12 8.50 -2.90 15.78
N GLY A 13 9.35 -3.88 15.46
CA GLY A 13 10.54 -4.21 16.24
C GLY A 13 10.36 -5.38 17.23
N PHE A 14 9.11 -5.78 17.50
CA PHE A 14 8.79 -6.88 18.40
C PHE A 14 7.77 -7.86 17.78
N ASN A 15 6.77 -7.34 17.08
CA ASN A 15 5.65 -8.06 16.53
C ASN A 15 5.54 -7.86 15.02
N VAL A 16 5.07 -8.90 14.34
CA VAL A 16 4.69 -8.84 12.91
C VAL A 16 3.17 -8.90 12.82
N LYS A 17 2.59 -7.91 12.13
CA LYS A 17 1.17 -7.88 11.78
C LYS A 17 0.99 -8.03 10.28
N THR A 18 0.18 -9.00 9.86
CA THR A 18 -0.09 -9.29 8.44
C THR A 18 -1.46 -8.78 8.05
N TYR A 19 -1.50 -7.90 7.04
CA TYR A 19 -2.71 -7.43 6.39
C TYR A 19 -2.97 -8.25 5.14
N LYS A 20 -4.21 -8.74 5.01
CA LYS A 20 -4.67 -9.57 3.89
C LYS A 20 -5.91 -8.96 3.27
N GLU A 21 -6.06 -9.17 1.97
CA GLU A 21 -7.28 -8.83 1.25
C GLU A 21 -8.46 -9.61 1.84
N GLN A 22 -9.54 -8.89 2.16
CA GLN A 22 -10.78 -9.44 2.67
C GLN A 22 -11.91 -9.02 1.74
N HIS A 23 -12.50 -9.98 1.02
CA HIS A 23 -13.52 -9.71 0.00
C HIS A 23 -14.71 -8.88 0.49
N ASN A 24 -15.09 -9.06 1.77
CA ASN A 24 -16.22 -8.38 2.38
C ASN A 24 -15.85 -7.09 3.14
N ASN A 25 -14.58 -6.67 3.07
CA ASN A 25 -14.09 -5.50 3.78
C ASN A 25 -13.39 -4.53 2.81
N PRO A 26 -14.06 -3.45 2.37
CA PRO A 26 -13.46 -2.47 1.45
C PRO A 26 -12.32 -1.68 2.10
N LEU A 27 -12.17 -1.72 3.43
CA LEU A 27 -11.07 -1.10 4.18
C LEU A 27 -9.86 -2.03 4.33
N SER A 28 -9.88 -3.24 3.76
CA SER A 28 -8.72 -4.12 3.69
C SER A 28 -7.87 -3.82 2.47
N ILE A 29 -6.59 -4.20 2.50
CA ILE A 29 -5.69 -4.07 1.36
C ILE A 29 -6.28 -4.75 0.12
N GLN A 30 -6.25 -4.06 -1.01
CA GLN A 30 -6.79 -4.55 -2.27
C GLN A 30 -5.69 -4.74 -3.31
N GLY A 31 -5.88 -5.72 -4.18
CA GLY A 31 -4.96 -5.97 -5.27
C GLY A 31 -3.78 -6.83 -4.84
N GLN A 32 -3.50 -7.82 -5.66
CA GLN A 32 -2.41 -8.76 -5.46
C GLN A 32 -1.11 -8.15 -6.00
N LEU A 33 0.02 -8.59 -5.45
CA LEU A 33 1.38 -8.18 -5.81
C LEU A 33 1.67 -6.71 -5.47
N ILE A 34 2.21 -6.51 -4.27
CA ILE A 34 2.76 -5.22 -3.84
C ILE A 34 4.12 -5.04 -4.51
N ASN A 35 4.27 -3.98 -5.27
CA ASN A 35 5.51 -3.67 -5.98
C ASN A 35 6.34 -2.63 -5.23
N ASN A 36 5.69 -1.65 -4.59
CA ASN A 36 6.35 -0.54 -3.92
C ASN A 36 5.56 -0.08 -2.70
N ILE A 37 6.26 0.41 -1.69
CA ILE A 37 5.71 1.07 -0.51
C ILE A 37 6.47 2.39 -0.35
N ILE A 38 5.76 3.50 -0.24
CA ILE A 38 6.32 4.84 -0.13
C ILE A 38 5.65 5.55 1.04
N GLY A 39 6.43 6.12 1.95
CA GLY A 39 5.90 7.01 2.99
C GLY A 39 5.41 8.31 2.35
N ILE A 40 4.15 8.67 2.61
CA ILE A 40 3.60 9.98 2.22
C ILE A 40 3.88 10.98 3.35
N ASP A 41 3.54 10.59 4.57
CA ASP A 41 3.82 11.33 5.80
C ASP A 41 3.90 10.37 7.01
N GLU A 42 3.86 10.91 8.22
CA GLU A 42 4.02 10.19 9.49
C GLU A 42 2.94 9.11 9.73
N HIS A 43 1.82 9.17 9.02
CA HIS A 43 0.68 8.26 9.22
C HIS A 43 0.18 7.61 7.92
N PHE A 44 0.62 8.06 6.76
CA PHE A 44 0.14 7.55 5.49
C PHE A 44 1.24 6.85 4.69
N LEU A 45 0.93 5.62 4.25
CA LEU A 45 1.75 4.87 3.30
C LEU A 45 1.00 4.70 1.96
N ALA A 46 1.69 5.02 0.87
CA ALA A 46 1.29 4.68 -0.49
C ALA A 46 1.84 3.28 -0.84
N ILE A 47 0.95 2.35 -1.17
CA ILE A 47 1.28 0.98 -1.52
C ILE A 47 0.84 0.73 -2.96
N GLY A 48 1.81 0.69 -3.86
CA GLY A 48 1.57 0.40 -5.27
C GLY A 48 1.39 -1.10 -5.51
N THR A 49 0.25 -1.48 -6.08
CA THR A 49 -0.02 -2.84 -6.56
C THR A 49 -0.08 -2.85 -8.07
N LEU A 50 -0.10 -4.04 -8.69
CA LEU A 50 -0.20 -4.15 -10.15
C LEU A 50 -1.47 -3.49 -10.72
N LYS A 51 -2.56 -3.46 -9.95
CA LYS A 51 -3.89 -3.02 -10.41
C LYS A 51 -4.31 -1.65 -9.86
N GLY A 52 -3.50 -1.03 -9.00
CA GLY A 52 -3.87 0.24 -8.38
C GLY A 52 -2.94 0.68 -7.25
N LEU A 53 -3.45 1.63 -6.47
CA LEU A 53 -2.77 2.23 -5.34
C LEU A 53 -3.62 2.03 -4.08
N ASN A 54 -3.03 1.48 -3.02
CA ASN A 54 -3.63 1.52 -1.69
C ASN A 54 -2.99 2.65 -0.89
N ILE A 55 -3.82 3.46 -0.23
CA ILE A 55 -3.37 4.38 0.81
C ILE A 55 -3.71 3.74 2.14
N PHE A 56 -2.68 3.42 2.92
CA PHE A 56 -2.80 2.89 4.26
C PHE A 56 -2.72 4.03 5.26
N ASP A 57 -3.71 4.14 6.14
CA ASP A 57 -3.72 5.07 7.28
C ASP A 57 -3.32 4.28 8.53
N GLU A 58 -2.18 4.63 9.12
CA GLU A 58 -1.65 3.89 10.27
C GLU A 58 -2.47 4.07 11.54
N ARG A 59 -3.30 5.13 11.63
CA ARG A 59 -4.03 5.49 12.85
C ARG A 59 -5.24 4.60 13.07
N ASP A 60 -5.95 4.28 12.00
CA ASP A 60 -7.11 3.40 12.01
C ASP A 60 -6.84 2.04 11.35
N GLU A 61 -5.64 1.84 10.81
CA GLU A 61 -5.19 0.65 10.11
C GLU A 61 -6.08 0.27 8.92
N THR A 62 -6.62 1.27 8.24
CA THR A 62 -7.50 1.07 7.08
C THR A 62 -6.79 1.33 5.76
N PHE A 63 -7.32 0.72 4.70
CA PHE A 63 -6.85 0.88 3.34
C PHE A 63 -7.90 1.58 2.47
N ARG A 64 -7.45 2.54 1.67
CA ARG A 64 -8.25 3.14 0.59
C ARG A 64 -7.66 2.76 -0.75
N TYR A 65 -8.42 2.07 -1.58
CA TYR A 65 -7.94 1.55 -2.85
C TYR A 65 -8.41 2.40 -4.05
N TYR A 66 -7.46 2.71 -4.93
CA TYR A 66 -7.68 3.47 -6.16
C TYR A 66 -7.20 2.62 -7.35
N THR A 67 -8.12 2.21 -8.23
CA THR A 67 -7.76 1.47 -9.43
C THR A 67 -7.22 2.39 -10.51
N ILE A 68 -6.36 1.84 -11.38
CA ILE A 68 -5.81 2.54 -12.55
C ILE A 68 -6.95 3.01 -13.48
N GLU A 69 -7.97 2.17 -13.64
CA GLU A 69 -9.11 2.47 -14.53
C GLU A 69 -10.01 3.61 -14.03
N ASN A 70 -10.19 3.77 -12.71
CA ASN A 70 -11.26 4.63 -12.22
C ASN A 70 -10.86 6.02 -11.70
N LYS A 71 -9.60 6.37 -11.40
CA LYS A 71 -9.38 7.69 -10.74
C LYS A 71 -7.99 8.29 -10.64
N ILE A 72 -6.94 7.74 -11.26
CA ILE A 72 -5.61 8.34 -11.13
C ILE A 72 -5.41 9.44 -12.19
N LYS A 73 -6.10 10.58 -12.04
CA LYS A 73 -5.87 11.77 -12.88
C LYS A 73 -4.79 12.72 -12.33
N ASN A 74 -4.42 12.60 -11.06
CA ASN A 74 -3.56 13.58 -10.37
C ASN A 74 -2.49 12.95 -9.44
N VAL A 75 -1.77 11.91 -9.87
CA VAL A 75 -0.59 11.44 -9.11
C VAL A 75 0.62 12.22 -9.58
N ARG A 76 1.13 13.12 -8.72
CA ARG A 76 2.48 13.64 -8.85
C ARG A 76 3.43 12.58 -8.32
N ILE A 77 4.21 11.97 -9.21
CA ILE A 77 5.36 11.17 -8.81
C ILE A 77 6.38 12.15 -8.20
N VAL A 78 6.44 12.22 -6.88
CA VAL A 78 7.52 12.89 -6.19
C VAL A 78 8.65 11.88 -6.15
N LYS A 79 9.63 12.00 -7.05
CA LYS A 79 10.90 11.29 -6.90
C LYS A 79 11.51 11.80 -5.59
N SER A 80 11.70 10.92 -4.60
CA SER A 80 12.66 11.20 -3.54
C SER A 80 14.03 11.24 -4.21
N GLU A 81 14.67 12.40 -4.24
CA GLU A 81 16.08 12.50 -4.63
C GLU A 81 16.89 11.60 -3.67
N GLU A 82 17.51 10.56 -4.20
CA GLU A 82 18.63 9.92 -3.51
C GLU A 82 19.73 10.97 -3.43
N LYS A 83 19.91 11.57 -2.25
CA LYS A 83 21.14 12.29 -1.94
C LYS A 83 22.26 11.26 -1.88
N SER A 84 23.12 11.31 -2.91
CA SER A 84 24.43 10.65 -2.96
C SER A 84 25.38 11.18 -1.89
#